data_AF-A0A7L2SC80-F1
#
_entry.id   AF-A0A7L2SC80-F1
#
_cell.length_a   1.000
_cell.length_b   1.000
_cell.length_c   1.000
_cell.angle_alpha   90.00
_cell.angle_beta   90.00
_cell.angle_gamma   90.00
#
_symmetry.space_group_name_H-M   'P 1'
#
loop_
_entity.id
_entity.type
_entity.pdbx_description
1 polymer ?
#
loop_
_entity_poly.entity_id
_entity_poly.type
_entity_poly.pdbx_seq_one_letter_code
_entity_poly.pdbx_strand_id
1 'polypeptide(L)'
;KNAHLPSLFQAYLESFYKFCKTLGGTTADAMCPILEFEADRRAFIITINSFGTELSKEDRAKLFPHCGKLYPEGLAQLARADDYEQVKNVADYYPEYKLLFEGAGSNPGDKTLEDRFFEHEVSEP
;
A
#
# COMPACT_ATOMS: atom_id res chain seq x y z
N LYS A 1 19.91 -1.42 10.82
CA LYS A 1 19.41 -1.03 12.17
C LYS A 1 18.02 -0.37 12.16
N ASN A 2 17.39 -0.07 11.00
CA ASN A 2 16.11 0.65 10.93
C ASN A 2 14.86 -0.20 10.58
N ALA A 3 14.93 -1.55 10.63
CA ALA A 3 13.78 -2.41 10.30
C ALA A 3 12.68 -2.46 11.41
N HIS A 4 12.90 -1.85 12.57
CA HIS A 4 11.96 -1.87 13.68
C HIS A 4 10.75 -0.95 13.50
N LEU A 5 10.93 0.26 12.97
CA LEU A 5 9.81 1.20 12.77
C LEU A 5 8.83 0.69 11.70
N PRO A 6 9.30 0.13 10.56
CA PRO A 6 8.38 -0.38 9.55
C PRO A 6 7.53 -1.57 10.02
N SER A 7 8.13 -2.49 10.79
CA SER A 7 7.44 -3.66 11.35
C SER A 7 6.49 -3.30 12.50
N LEU A 8 6.82 -2.29 13.32
CA LEU A 8 5.90 -1.77 14.33
C LEU A 8 4.63 -1.17 13.70
N PHE A 9 4.77 -0.39 12.63
CA PHE A 9 3.61 0.16 11.94
C PHE A 9 2.77 -0.93 11.26
N GLN A 10 3.41 -1.97 10.70
CA GLN A 10 2.67 -3.11 10.15
C GLN A 10 1.82 -3.77 11.23
N ALA A 11 2.42 -4.12 12.37
CA ALA A 11 1.71 -4.75 13.48
C ALA A 11 0.61 -3.85 14.05
N TYR A 12 0.86 -2.54 14.16
CA TYR A 12 -0.13 -1.56 14.56
C TYR A 12 -1.33 -1.54 13.62
N LEU A 13 -1.09 -1.43 12.30
CA LEU A 13 -2.15 -1.33 11.31
C LEU A 13 -3.01 -2.60 11.28
N GLU A 14 -2.38 -3.78 11.30
CA GLU A 14 -3.10 -5.06 11.34
C GLU A 14 -3.90 -5.23 12.63
N SER A 15 -3.38 -4.77 13.77
CA SER A 15 -4.07 -4.84 15.06
C SER A 15 -5.25 -3.86 15.11
N PHE A 16 -5.08 -2.66 14.59
CA PHE A 16 -6.13 -1.64 14.56
C PHE A 16 -7.27 -2.03 13.60
N TYR A 17 -6.94 -2.60 12.43
CA TYR A 17 -7.94 -3.17 11.53
C TYR A 17 -8.77 -4.27 12.20
N LYS A 18 -8.11 -5.20 12.92
CA LYS A 18 -8.80 -6.24 13.69
C LYS A 18 -9.71 -5.63 14.76
N PHE A 19 -9.24 -4.61 15.48
CA PHE A 19 -10.04 -3.90 16.47
C PHE A 19 -11.29 -3.27 15.83
N CYS A 20 -11.16 -2.51 14.74
CA CYS A 20 -12.30 -1.93 14.02
C CYS A 20 -13.30 -3.01 13.56
N LYS A 21 -12.81 -4.13 13.02
CA LYS A 21 -13.67 -5.28 12.68
C LYS A 21 -14.42 -5.85 13.89
N THR A 22 -13.80 -5.92 15.06
CA THR A 22 -14.47 -6.42 16.28
C THR A 22 -15.57 -5.50 16.78
N LEU A 23 -15.45 -4.19 16.55
CA LEU A 23 -16.50 -3.22 16.89
C LEU A 23 -17.73 -3.36 15.99
N GLY A 24 -17.54 -3.73 14.72
CA GLY A 24 -18.63 -3.93 13.76
C GLY A 24 -19.42 -2.66 13.45
N GLY A 25 -20.55 -2.84 12.77
CA GLY A 25 -21.47 -1.78 12.39
C GLY A 25 -20.80 -0.64 11.63
N THR A 26 -21.29 0.58 11.83
CA THR A 26 -20.80 1.79 11.15
C THR A 26 -19.30 2.01 11.33
N THR A 27 -18.74 1.64 12.49
CA THR A 27 -17.29 1.77 12.72
C THR A 27 -16.48 0.87 11.81
N ALA A 28 -16.87 -0.39 11.68
CA ALA A 28 -16.17 -1.31 10.78
C ALA A 28 -16.38 -0.89 9.31
N ASP A 29 -17.60 -0.51 8.94
CA ASP A 29 -17.96 -0.13 7.57
C ASP A 29 -17.21 1.14 7.10
N ALA A 30 -16.97 2.10 8.00
CA ALA A 30 -16.21 3.31 7.68
C ALA A 30 -14.69 3.10 7.79
N MET A 31 -14.21 2.47 8.86
CA MET A 31 -12.76 2.40 9.12
C MET A 31 -12.04 1.32 8.34
N CYS A 32 -12.66 0.16 8.10
CA CYS A 32 -11.96 -0.95 7.43
C CYS A 32 -11.51 -0.60 6.00
N PRO A 33 -12.34 0.06 5.16
CA PRO A 33 -11.91 0.50 3.82
C PRO A 33 -10.73 1.50 3.86
N ILE A 34 -10.75 2.45 4.80
CA ILE A 34 -9.66 3.42 4.99
C ILE A 34 -8.35 2.69 5.34
N LEU A 35 -8.43 1.74 6.28
CA LEU A 35 -7.26 0.96 6.73
C LEU A 35 -6.76 -0.04 5.67
N GLU A 36 -7.66 -0.59 4.85
CA GLU A 36 -7.32 -1.42 3.69
C GLU A 36 -6.51 -0.62 2.66
N PHE A 37 -6.99 0.59 2.33
CA PHE A 37 -6.28 1.50 1.45
C PHE A 37 -4.91 1.90 2.01
N GLU A 38 -4.83 2.25 3.30
CA GLU A 38 -3.56 2.62 3.94
C GLU A 38 -2.54 1.45 3.92
N ALA A 39 -3.03 0.21 4.11
CA ALA A 39 -2.20 -0.98 4.00
C ALA A 39 -1.61 -1.15 2.60
N ASP A 40 -2.45 -0.99 1.57
CA ASP A 40 -2.07 -1.18 0.18
C ASP A 40 -1.18 -0.05 -0.35
N ARG A 41 -1.50 1.21 0.00
CA ARG A 41 -0.64 2.38 -0.24
C ARG A 41 0.76 2.13 0.29
N ARG A 42 0.86 1.65 1.52
CA ARG A 42 2.14 1.36 2.16
C ARG A 42 2.91 0.24 1.47
N ALA A 43 2.23 -0.80 0.99
CA ALA A 43 2.87 -1.87 0.21
C ALA A 43 3.45 -1.36 -1.12
N PHE A 44 2.70 -0.52 -1.84
CA PHE A 44 3.20 0.12 -3.07
C PHE A 44 4.42 1.01 -2.81
N ILE A 45 4.34 1.92 -1.83
CA ILE A 45 5.41 2.86 -1.50
C ILE A 45 6.68 2.14 -1.00
N ILE A 46 6.54 1.12 -0.14
CA ILE A 46 7.68 0.30 0.28
C ILE A 46 8.36 -0.35 -0.93
N THR A 47 7.57 -0.88 -1.87
CA THR A 47 8.11 -1.56 -3.05
C THR A 47 8.88 -0.59 -3.95
N ILE A 48 8.27 0.55 -4.28
CA ILE A 48 8.89 1.57 -5.15
C ILE A 48 10.17 2.13 -4.50
N ASN A 49 10.11 2.48 -3.22
CA ASN A 49 11.26 3.09 -2.52
C ASN A 49 12.35 2.08 -2.16
N SER A 50 12.08 0.77 -2.27
CA SER A 50 13.10 -0.27 -2.08
C SER A 50 14.04 -0.44 -3.28
N PHE A 51 13.66 0.04 -4.47
CA PHE A 51 14.48 -0.09 -5.66
C PHE A 51 15.80 0.68 -5.52
N GLY A 52 16.91 0.02 -5.88
CA GLY A 52 18.25 0.60 -5.73
C GLY A 52 18.79 0.65 -4.29
N THR A 53 18.08 0.06 -3.33
CA THR A 53 18.54 -0.07 -1.93
C THR A 53 19.08 -1.47 -1.64
N GLU A 54 19.69 -1.66 -0.46
CA GLU A 54 20.17 -2.97 0.02
C GLU A 54 19.07 -3.88 0.58
N LEU A 55 17.79 -3.48 0.49
CA LEU A 55 16.67 -4.25 1.03
C LEU A 55 16.37 -5.47 0.15
N SER A 56 16.52 -6.67 0.70
CA SER A 56 16.21 -7.91 0.00
C SER A 56 14.70 -8.04 -0.27
N LYS A 57 14.33 -8.80 -1.31
CA LYS A 57 12.92 -9.11 -1.63
C LYS A 57 12.19 -9.77 -0.47
N GLU A 58 12.88 -10.66 0.25
CA GLU A 58 12.33 -11.36 1.42
C GLU A 58 12.09 -10.39 2.58
N ASP A 59 13.04 -9.49 2.87
CA ASP A 59 12.88 -8.53 3.94
C ASP A 59 11.84 -7.47 3.60
N ARG A 60 11.75 -7.06 2.33
CA ARG A 60 10.66 -6.22 1.83
C ARG A 60 9.28 -6.85 2.09
N ALA A 61 9.12 -8.13 1.76
CA ALA A 61 7.86 -8.85 1.97
C ALA A 61 7.43 -8.86 3.45
N LYS A 62 8.39 -8.94 4.38
CA LYS A 62 8.14 -8.89 5.83
C LYS A 62 7.66 -7.53 6.33
N LEU A 63 7.61 -6.48 5.49
CA LEU A 63 7.14 -5.14 5.88
C LEU A 63 5.71 -4.85 5.44
N PHE A 64 5.10 -5.73 4.63
CA PHE A 64 3.77 -5.51 4.08
C PHE A 64 2.67 -5.82 5.11
N PRO A 65 1.70 -4.91 5.34
CA PRO A 65 0.53 -5.21 6.14
C PRO A 65 -0.41 -6.20 5.42
N HIS A 66 -0.96 -7.17 6.14
CA HIS A 66 -1.84 -8.20 5.58
C HIS A 66 -3.35 -7.91 5.77
N CYS A 67 -3.73 -6.63 5.79
CA CYS A 67 -5.12 -6.19 6.02
C CYS A 67 -5.69 -5.31 4.90
N GLY A 68 -5.06 -5.29 3.72
CA GLY A 68 -5.53 -4.59 2.51
C GLY A 68 -6.01 -5.55 1.42
N LYS A 69 -6.48 -5.00 0.29
CA LYS A 69 -6.99 -5.75 -0.88
C LYS A 69 -5.88 -6.42 -1.68
N LEU A 70 -4.63 -5.97 -1.53
CA LEU A 70 -3.48 -6.63 -2.15
C LEU A 70 -3.14 -7.97 -1.49
N TYR A 71 -3.61 -8.23 -0.26
CA TYR A 71 -3.37 -9.51 0.39
C TYR A 71 -4.36 -10.59 -0.11
N PRO A 72 -3.90 -11.81 -0.44
CA PRO A 72 -2.50 -12.27 -0.46
C PRO A 72 -1.76 -12.10 -1.79
N GLU A 73 -2.44 -12.16 -2.94
CA GLU A 73 -1.78 -12.32 -4.24
C GLU A 73 -1.01 -11.08 -4.71
N GLY A 74 -1.57 -9.88 -4.53
CA GLY A 74 -0.93 -8.62 -4.90
C GLY A 74 0.39 -8.41 -4.14
N LEU A 75 0.40 -8.66 -2.84
CA LEU A 75 1.61 -8.56 -2.02
C LEU A 75 2.69 -9.56 -2.46
N ALA A 76 2.31 -10.78 -2.83
CA ALA A 76 3.25 -11.78 -3.34
C ALA A 76 3.87 -11.35 -4.67
N GLN A 77 3.13 -10.65 -5.52
CA GLN A 77 3.64 -10.08 -6.77
C GLN A 77 4.56 -8.87 -6.50
N LEU A 78 4.15 -7.94 -5.63
CA LEU A 78 4.99 -6.80 -5.23
C LEU A 78 6.31 -7.23 -4.57
N ALA A 79 6.28 -8.29 -3.77
CA ALA A 79 7.50 -8.87 -3.18
C ALA A 79 8.52 -9.31 -4.25
N ARG A 80 8.07 -9.68 -5.45
CA ARG A 80 8.92 -10.14 -6.55
C ARG A 80 9.31 -9.03 -7.52
N ALA A 81 8.62 -7.89 -7.51
CA ALA A 81 8.82 -6.80 -8.45
C ALA A 81 10.25 -6.24 -8.40
N ASP A 82 10.83 -5.99 -9.57
CA ASP A 82 12.19 -5.44 -9.75
C ASP A 82 12.22 -4.04 -10.32
N ASP A 83 11.10 -3.56 -10.86
CA ASP A 83 10.97 -2.26 -11.49
C ASP A 83 9.57 -1.66 -11.29
N TYR A 84 9.43 -0.39 -11.64
CA TYR A 84 8.17 0.35 -11.52
C TYR A 84 7.06 -0.19 -12.43
N GLU A 85 7.41 -0.70 -13.61
CA GLU A 85 6.44 -1.23 -14.57
C GLU A 85 5.73 -2.47 -14.02
N GLN A 86 6.48 -3.37 -13.38
CA GLN A 86 5.94 -4.53 -12.68
C GLN A 86 5.02 -4.14 -11.52
N VAL A 87 5.35 -3.08 -10.77
CA VAL A 87 4.47 -2.55 -9.72
C VAL A 87 3.17 -2.03 -10.31
N LYS A 88 3.24 -1.29 -11.43
CA LYS A 88 2.07 -0.80 -12.15
C LYS A 88 1.19 -1.95 -12.67
N ASN A 89 1.80 -3.00 -13.23
CA ASN A 89 1.07 -4.18 -13.69
C ASN A 89 0.30 -4.88 -12.55
N VAL A 90 0.82 -4.86 -11.32
CA VAL A 90 0.08 -5.34 -10.14
C VAL A 90 -1.10 -4.43 -9.85
N ALA A 91 -0.90 -3.11 -9.87
CA ALA A 91 -1.97 -2.13 -9.64
C ALA A 91 -3.09 -2.23 -10.67
N ASP A 92 -2.78 -2.58 -11.92
CA ASP A 92 -3.76 -2.70 -13.02
C ASP A 92 -4.83 -3.77 -12.80
N TYR A 93 -4.58 -4.76 -11.93
CA TYR A 93 -5.59 -5.75 -11.53
C TYR A 93 -6.68 -5.17 -10.61
N TYR A 94 -6.44 -4.01 -10.02
CA TYR A 94 -7.31 -3.36 -9.04
C TYR A 94 -7.78 -2.01 -9.62
N PRO A 95 -9.05 -1.87 -10.04
CA PRO A 95 -9.53 -0.68 -10.74
C PRO A 95 -9.24 0.64 -10.01
N GLU A 96 -9.35 0.64 -8.69
CA GLU A 96 -9.03 1.79 -7.83
C GLU A 96 -7.56 2.21 -7.91
N TYR A 97 -6.63 1.24 -7.89
CA TYR A 97 -5.20 1.52 -7.95
C TYR A 97 -4.74 1.86 -9.36
N LYS A 98 -5.31 1.19 -10.37
CA LYS A 98 -5.05 1.49 -11.77
C LYS A 98 -5.21 2.98 -12.09
N LEU A 99 -6.31 3.59 -11.69
CA LEU A 99 -6.60 5.02 -11.95
C LEU A 99 -5.60 5.95 -11.25
N LEU A 100 -5.09 5.56 -10.09
CA LEU A 100 -4.09 6.35 -9.35
C LEU A 100 -2.73 6.31 -10.05
N PHE A 101 -2.33 5.13 -10.56
CA PHE A 101 -1.09 4.96 -11.32
C PHE A 101 -1.16 5.57 -12.72
N GLU A 102 -2.30 5.52 -13.41
CA GLU A 102 -2.48 6.18 -14.72
C GLU A 102 -2.46 7.71 -14.60
N GLY A 103 -2.93 8.26 -13.48
CA GLY A 103 -2.92 9.69 -13.20
C GLY A 103 -1.59 10.22 -12.64
N ALA A 104 -0.62 9.35 -12.36
CA ALA A 104 0.71 9.75 -11.93
C ALA A 104 1.60 9.98 -13.17
N GLY A 105 2.01 11.22 -13.39
CA GLY A 105 2.83 11.57 -14.55
C GLY A 105 4.33 11.51 -14.26
N SER A 106 5.13 11.45 -15.33
CA SER A 106 6.59 11.44 -15.26
C SER A 106 7.22 12.78 -15.65
N ASN A 107 6.43 13.77 -16.07
CA ASN A 107 6.95 15.07 -16.49
C ASN A 107 7.12 16.02 -15.30
N PRO A 108 8.05 16.99 -15.39
CA PRO A 108 8.16 18.06 -14.41
C PRO A 108 6.84 18.84 -14.28
N GLY A 109 6.23 18.82 -13.09
CA GLY A 109 4.95 19.48 -12.80
C GLY A 109 3.74 18.55 -12.83
N ASP A 110 3.89 17.30 -13.25
CA ASP A 110 2.86 16.28 -13.07
C ASP A 110 2.75 15.87 -11.60
N LYS A 111 1.55 15.45 -11.18
CA LYS A 111 1.34 14.89 -9.84
C LYS A 111 2.10 13.57 -9.69
N THR A 112 2.80 13.42 -8.59
CA THR A 112 3.46 12.17 -8.24
C THR A 112 2.42 11.13 -7.80
N LEU A 113 2.80 9.85 -7.79
CA LEU A 113 1.94 8.80 -7.25
C LEU A 113 1.59 9.05 -5.77
N GLU A 114 2.52 9.58 -4.98
CA GLU A 114 2.26 9.97 -3.59
C GLU A 114 1.21 11.06 -3.47
N ASP A 115 1.27 12.09 -4.33
CA ASP A 115 0.24 13.15 -4.39
C ASP A 115 -1.14 12.57 -4.71
N ARG A 116 -1.20 11.60 -5.63
CA ARG A 116 -2.45 10.94 -6.03
C ARG A 116 -3.02 10.07 -4.91
N PHE A 117 -2.18 9.33 -4.19
CA PHE A 117 -2.61 8.58 -3.01
C PHE A 117 -3.14 9.52 -1.92
N PHE A 118 -2.47 10.64 -1.68
CA PHE A 118 -2.93 11.64 -0.72
C PHE A 118 -4.27 12.27 -1.12
N GLU A 119 -4.45 12.59 -2.41
CA GLU A 119 -5.73 13.10 -2.91
C GLU A 119 -6.87 12.11 -2.72
N HIS A 120 -6.62 10.83 -2.99
CA HIS A 120 -7.62 9.78 -2.76
C HIS A 120 -8.00 9.71 -1.28
N GLU A 121 -7.00 9.67 -0.39
CA GLU A 121 -7.20 9.63 1.07
C GLU A 121 -8.03 10.82 1.58
N VAL A 122 -7.78 12.05 1.08
CA VAL A 122 -8.51 13.25 1.51
C VAL A 122 -9.90 13.34 0.88
N SER A 123 -10.12 12.68 -0.27
CA SER A 123 -11.39 12.72 -1.00
C SER A 123 -12.44 11.72 -0.49
N GLU A 124 -12.04 10.70 0.26
CA GLU A 124 -12.94 9.74 0.90
C GLU A 124 -13.49 10.34 2.22
N PRO A 125 -14.81 10.61 2.33
CA PRO A 125 -15.43 11.22 3.49
C PRO A 125 -15.67 10.27 4.68
#